data_AF-A0AAF1A651-F1
#
_entry.id   AF-A0AAF1A651-F1
#
_cell.length_a   1.000
_cell.length_b   1.000
_cell.length_c   1.000
_cell.angle_alpha   90.00
_cell.angle_beta   90.00
_cell.angle_gamma   90.00
#
_symmetry.space_group_name_H-M   'P 1'
#
loop_
_entity.id
_entity.type
_entity.pdbx_description
1 polymer ?
#
loop_
_entity_poly.entity_id
_entity_poly.type
_entity_poly.pdbx_seq_one_letter_code
_entity_poly.pdbx_strand_id
1 'polypeptide(L)'
;MVVTDRTTLILRFADVGIATYASLRVVGQPERTVTWVVEETILLAALEEIAAALPDPRGAETAVDALQRALSVGAFTNSGAELTLAYRLGVLLISAAGWDLVQECVHDPRAVLFVAPSARLGRVPWGLLALPAVRPEVTAMLAARQEAITPDGPMPATIPWPAGEIGVLTEGFRLLEFVDVLMAVPANIAHSRRVNTARPEADPLLILDPRVPGQRPDSALGSVLGRPAPDTVLARHYADLMHRRKVLPRVDTSTELFRRTDTDRHWLAEVLAERPGRLVYVGHASTGDGAERAALHLACRASTQGYSDPVGDHRPLTAADLMSAQLPIPTRVALLACASGGDYRFDEATGMVAAMVLGGAELVTATLWSLPTSAGYRRFVSGAPADPMGTVIAAVDAAHQADTDFEAACAVNRWQRAQLRSWRDGDDSAAPVYWAALVSFAVL
;
A
#
# COMPACT_ATOMS: atom_id res chain seq x y z
N MET A 1 5.60 15.38 16.99
CA MET A 1 4.16 15.19 17.21
C MET A 1 3.45 16.13 16.26
N VAL A 2 2.98 15.62 15.12
CA VAL A 2 2.00 16.39 14.33
C VAL A 2 0.73 16.34 15.16
N VAL A 3 0.57 17.32 16.05
CA VAL A 3 -0.67 17.50 16.80
C VAL A 3 -1.68 17.99 15.80
N THR A 4 -2.46 17.06 15.25
CA THR A 4 -3.65 17.42 14.50
C THR A 4 -4.72 17.76 15.52
N ASP A 5 -5.51 18.81 15.29
CA ASP A 5 -6.74 19.08 16.07
C ASP A 5 -7.82 17.98 15.91
N ARG A 6 -7.49 16.89 15.23
CA ARG A 6 -8.38 15.76 14.94
C ARG A 6 -8.22 14.65 15.97
N THR A 7 -9.34 14.03 16.34
CA THR A 7 -9.33 12.80 17.13
C THR A 7 -8.46 11.76 16.45
N THR A 8 -7.48 11.23 17.20
CA THR A 8 -6.53 10.24 16.70
C THR A 8 -6.76 8.91 17.40
N LEU A 9 -6.88 7.85 16.62
CA LEU A 9 -7.00 6.47 17.08
C LEU A 9 -5.75 5.69 16.71
N ILE A 10 -5.40 4.69 17.52
CA ILE A 10 -4.32 3.73 17.22
C ILE A 10 -4.89 2.31 17.30
N LEU A 11 -4.86 1.61 16.18
CA LEU A 11 -5.16 0.18 16.07
C LEU A 11 -3.84 -0.59 15.99
N ARG A 12 -3.54 -1.39 17.01
CA ARG A 12 -2.29 -2.17 17.06
C ARG A 12 -2.59 -3.66 17.13
N PHE A 13 -1.87 -4.44 16.34
CA PHE A 13 -1.81 -5.90 16.42
C PHE A 13 -0.40 -6.35 16.82
N ALA A 14 -0.31 -7.39 17.64
CA ALA A 14 0.96 -7.99 18.06
C ALA A 14 0.81 -9.51 18.15
N ASP A 15 1.67 -10.24 17.44
CA ASP A 15 1.70 -11.71 17.50
C ASP A 15 2.42 -12.14 18.79
N VAL A 16 1.77 -12.98 19.59
CA VAL A 16 2.30 -13.50 20.86
C VAL A 16 1.94 -14.98 20.98
N GLY A 17 2.91 -15.85 20.73
CA GLY A 17 2.70 -17.29 20.74
C GLY A 17 1.75 -17.72 19.62
N ILE A 18 0.60 -18.29 19.98
CA ILE A 18 -0.44 -18.80 19.06
C ILE A 18 -1.64 -17.86 18.91
N ALA A 19 -1.45 -16.58 19.20
CA ALA A 19 -2.53 -15.61 19.13
C ALA A 19 -1.99 -14.23 18.73
N THR A 20 -2.83 -13.46 18.04
CA THR A 20 -2.56 -12.06 17.76
C THR A 20 -3.43 -11.20 18.65
N TYR A 21 -2.81 -10.42 19.52
CA TYR A 21 -3.48 -9.48 20.40
C TYR A 21 -3.71 -8.17 19.65
N ALA A 22 -4.92 -7.65 19.76
CA ALA A 22 -5.34 -6.41 19.14
C ALA A 22 -5.77 -5.40 20.20
N SER A 23 -5.48 -4.13 19.96
CA SER A 23 -5.95 -3.02 20.78
C SER A 23 -6.34 -1.85 19.88
N LEU A 24 -7.44 -1.20 20.20
CA LEU A 24 -7.85 0.08 19.63
C LEU A 24 -8.02 1.09 20.75
N ARG A 25 -7.38 2.25 20.63
CA ARG A 25 -7.47 3.31 21.64
C ARG A 25 -7.59 4.69 21.03
N VAL A 26 -8.22 5.60 21.76
CA VAL A 26 -8.21 7.04 21.45
C VAL A 26 -7.00 7.69 22.14
N VAL A 27 -6.17 8.41 21.37
CA VAL A 27 -4.97 9.07 21.89
C VAL A 27 -5.37 10.15 22.89
N GLY A 28 -4.73 10.14 24.06
CA GLY A 28 -5.03 11.07 25.16
C GLY A 28 -6.22 10.68 26.04
N GLN A 29 -6.92 9.58 25.73
CA GLN A 29 -8.09 9.08 26.48
C GLN A 29 -7.91 7.58 26.80
N PRO A 30 -7.02 7.20 27.75
CA PRO A 30 -6.70 5.81 28.06
C PRO A 30 -7.92 4.95 28.42
N GLU A 31 -8.93 5.53 29.06
CA GLU A 31 -10.21 4.91 29.40
C GLU A 31 -11.01 4.46 28.17
N ARG A 32 -10.74 5.03 27.00
CA ARG A 32 -11.32 4.63 25.71
C ARG A 32 -10.38 3.70 24.97
N THR A 33 -10.12 2.55 25.58
CA THR A 33 -9.31 1.47 25.01
C THR A 33 -10.12 0.17 25.02
N VAL A 34 -10.16 -0.50 23.87
CA VAL A 34 -10.74 -1.84 23.73
C VAL A 34 -9.67 -2.80 23.23
N THR A 35 -9.68 -4.02 23.74
CA THR A 35 -8.71 -5.08 23.39
C THR A 35 -9.43 -6.36 23.03
N TRP A 36 -8.91 -7.09 22.06
CA TRP A 36 -9.42 -8.42 21.68
C TRP A 36 -8.27 -9.31 21.22
N VAL A 37 -8.57 -10.59 21.04
CA VAL A 37 -7.63 -11.59 20.55
C VAL A 37 -8.14 -12.15 19.24
N VAL A 38 -7.27 -12.23 18.25
CA VAL A 38 -7.46 -12.99 17.02
C VAL A 38 -6.67 -14.29 17.16
N GLU A 39 -7.39 -15.39 17.17
CA GLU A 39 -6.84 -16.72 17.41
C GLU A 39 -6.18 -17.26 16.15
N GLU A 40 -5.14 -18.11 16.29
CA GLU A 40 -4.30 -18.55 15.17
C GLU A 40 -5.10 -19.07 13.96
N THR A 41 -6.09 -19.93 14.17
CA THR A 41 -6.86 -20.53 13.07
C THR A 41 -7.78 -19.53 12.39
N ILE A 42 -8.27 -18.52 13.12
CA ILE A 42 -9.05 -17.39 12.57
C ILE A 42 -8.16 -16.43 11.79
N LEU A 43 -6.96 -16.16 12.32
CA LEU A 43 -5.95 -15.37 11.63
C LEU A 43 -5.55 -16.03 10.31
N LEU A 44 -5.26 -17.34 10.33
CA LEU A 44 -4.94 -18.11 9.13
C LEU A 44 -6.09 -18.06 8.10
N ALA A 45 -7.35 -18.11 8.52
CA ALA A 45 -8.49 -17.91 7.63
C ALA A 45 -8.51 -16.51 6.99
N ALA A 46 -8.25 -15.45 7.78
CA ALA A 46 -8.16 -14.09 7.23
C ALA A 46 -6.99 -13.92 6.24
N LEU A 47 -5.85 -14.53 6.52
CA LEU A 47 -4.69 -14.52 5.62
C LEU A 47 -4.99 -15.26 4.31
N GLU A 48 -5.75 -16.35 4.37
CA GLU A 48 -6.16 -17.10 3.19
C GLU A 48 -7.13 -16.31 2.31
N GLU A 49 -8.11 -15.62 2.89
CA GLU A 49 -9.02 -14.71 2.18
C GLU A 49 -8.23 -13.61 1.42
N ILE A 50 -7.24 -13.00 2.08
CA ILE A 50 -6.37 -11.99 1.46
C ILE A 50 -5.57 -12.62 0.33
N ALA A 51 -4.85 -13.70 0.61
CA ALA A 51 -3.96 -14.30 -0.35
C ALA A 51 -4.72 -14.83 -1.59
N ALA A 52 -5.97 -15.27 -1.44
CA ALA A 52 -6.82 -15.69 -2.56
C ALA A 52 -7.26 -14.52 -3.47
N ALA A 53 -7.40 -13.31 -2.91
CA ALA A 53 -7.82 -12.11 -3.63
C ALA A 53 -6.71 -11.41 -4.42
N LEU A 54 -5.45 -11.57 -3.99
CA LEU A 54 -4.32 -10.79 -4.50
C LEU A 54 -3.72 -11.38 -5.80
N PRO A 55 -3.16 -10.53 -6.68
CA PRO A 55 -2.59 -10.93 -7.97
C PRO A 55 -1.18 -11.56 -7.86
N ASP A 56 -0.81 -12.04 -6.67
CA ASP A 56 0.46 -12.73 -6.44
C ASP A 56 0.30 -14.26 -6.65
N PRO A 57 1.30 -14.94 -7.23
CA PRO A 57 1.25 -16.39 -7.43
C PRO A 57 1.06 -17.19 -6.15
N ARG A 58 0.24 -18.23 -6.24
CA ARG A 58 0.03 -19.22 -5.18
C ARG A 58 0.44 -20.62 -5.62
N GLY A 59 1.14 -21.34 -4.75
CA GLY A 59 1.56 -22.72 -5.03
C GLY A 59 2.38 -22.81 -6.33
N ALA A 60 1.85 -23.51 -7.32
CA ALA A 60 2.49 -23.70 -8.63
C ALA A 60 1.99 -22.72 -9.71
N GLU A 61 1.16 -21.72 -9.37
CA GLU A 61 0.71 -20.69 -10.31
C GLU A 61 1.89 -19.94 -10.93
N THR A 62 1.80 -19.66 -12.23
CA THR A 62 2.65 -18.65 -12.85
C THR A 62 2.14 -17.24 -12.53
N ALA A 63 2.95 -16.21 -12.78
CA ALA A 63 2.50 -14.81 -12.69
C ALA A 63 1.29 -14.51 -13.59
N VAL A 64 1.16 -15.20 -14.72
CA VAL A 64 0.02 -15.06 -15.63
C VAL A 64 -1.24 -15.69 -15.04
N ASP A 65 -1.13 -16.86 -14.44
CA ASP A 65 -2.27 -17.56 -13.81
C ASP A 65 -2.80 -16.76 -12.62
N ALA A 66 -1.90 -16.25 -11.78
CA ALA A 66 -2.25 -15.40 -10.64
C ALA A 66 -2.99 -14.13 -11.08
N LEU A 67 -2.53 -13.51 -12.17
CA LEU A 67 -3.15 -12.32 -12.71
C LEU A 67 -4.53 -12.61 -13.31
N GLN A 68 -4.66 -13.73 -14.03
CA GLN A 68 -5.95 -14.21 -14.54
C GLN A 68 -6.93 -14.47 -13.39
N ARG A 69 -6.49 -15.14 -12.32
CA ARG A 69 -7.32 -15.37 -11.13
C ARG A 69 -7.81 -14.05 -10.55
N ALA A 70 -6.90 -13.12 -10.26
CA ALA A 70 -7.24 -11.87 -9.61
C ALA A 70 -8.14 -10.95 -10.45
N LEU A 71 -7.98 -10.93 -11.78
CA LEU A 71 -8.70 -10.01 -12.67
C LEU A 71 -9.94 -10.61 -13.34
N SER A 72 -10.13 -11.93 -13.35
CA SER A 72 -11.27 -12.56 -14.02
C SER A 72 -12.27 -13.24 -13.08
N VAL A 73 -11.81 -13.75 -11.93
CA VAL A 73 -12.68 -14.47 -10.97
C VAL A 73 -12.44 -14.08 -9.50
N GLY A 74 -11.46 -13.22 -9.24
CA GLY A 74 -11.04 -12.84 -7.90
C GLY A 74 -12.02 -11.89 -7.21
N ALA A 75 -11.76 -11.63 -5.92
CA ALA A 75 -12.64 -10.81 -5.09
C ALA A 75 -12.82 -9.38 -5.62
N PHE A 76 -11.86 -8.83 -6.37
CA PHE A 76 -11.92 -7.45 -6.88
C PHE A 76 -12.51 -7.33 -8.29
N THR A 77 -13.21 -8.35 -8.78
CA THR A 77 -13.79 -8.37 -10.14
C THR A 77 -15.24 -7.90 -10.22
N ASN A 78 -15.97 -7.90 -9.10
CA ASN A 78 -17.32 -7.34 -9.00
C ASN A 78 -17.61 -6.87 -7.57
N SER A 79 -18.55 -5.94 -7.43
CA SER A 79 -18.84 -5.27 -6.15
C SER A 79 -19.34 -6.22 -5.06
N GLY A 80 -20.11 -7.25 -5.40
CA GLY A 80 -20.61 -8.24 -4.44
C GLY A 80 -19.51 -9.13 -3.87
N ALA A 81 -18.61 -9.61 -4.73
CA ALA A 81 -17.46 -10.41 -4.31
C ALA A 81 -16.48 -9.59 -3.45
N GLU A 82 -16.25 -8.32 -3.82
CA GLU A 82 -15.39 -7.43 -3.03
C GLU A 82 -16.01 -7.16 -1.66
N LEU A 83 -17.31 -6.83 -1.62
CA LEU A 83 -18.02 -6.59 -0.37
C LEU A 83 -18.01 -7.83 0.53
N THR A 84 -18.06 -9.03 -0.07
CA THR A 84 -17.93 -10.29 0.66
C THR A 84 -16.55 -10.40 1.33
N LEU A 85 -15.46 -10.16 0.60
CA LEU A 85 -14.11 -10.13 1.17
C LEU A 85 -13.99 -9.09 2.29
N ALA A 86 -14.45 -7.86 2.03
CA ALA A 86 -14.43 -6.74 2.96
C ALA A 86 -15.16 -7.07 4.28
N TYR A 87 -16.34 -7.68 4.18
CA TYR A 87 -17.13 -8.16 5.32
C TYR A 87 -16.39 -9.25 6.10
N ARG A 88 -15.87 -10.28 5.41
CA ARG A 88 -15.16 -11.38 6.06
C ARG A 88 -13.96 -10.87 6.84
N LEU A 89 -13.15 -9.99 6.26
CA LEU A 89 -12.02 -9.37 6.97
C LEU A 89 -12.48 -8.51 8.15
N GLY A 90 -13.57 -7.75 7.99
CA GLY A 90 -14.16 -6.95 9.07
C GLY A 90 -14.68 -7.77 10.26
N VAL A 91 -15.21 -8.97 10.00
CA VAL A 91 -15.62 -9.94 11.03
C VAL A 91 -14.41 -10.54 11.74
N LEU A 92 -13.42 -11.00 10.97
CA LEU A 92 -12.30 -11.79 11.50
C LEU A 92 -11.25 -10.94 12.25
N LEU A 93 -11.04 -9.67 11.83
CA LEU A 93 -9.94 -8.85 12.34
C LEU A 93 -10.37 -7.80 13.36
N ILE A 94 -11.63 -7.32 13.33
CA ILE A 94 -12.10 -6.27 14.23
C ILE A 94 -13.28 -6.79 15.07
N SER A 95 -13.14 -6.70 16.39
CA SER A 95 -14.19 -7.08 17.35
C SER A 95 -15.40 -6.13 17.29
N ALA A 96 -16.54 -6.53 17.85
CA ALA A 96 -17.72 -5.65 17.94
C ALA A 96 -17.38 -4.34 18.68
N ALA A 97 -16.76 -4.43 19.86
CA ALA A 97 -16.33 -3.27 20.62
C ALA A 97 -15.31 -2.39 19.87
N GLY A 98 -14.46 -2.98 19.02
CA GLY A 98 -13.57 -2.23 18.13
C GLY A 98 -14.33 -1.38 17.11
N TRP A 99 -15.35 -1.96 16.48
CA TRP A 99 -16.23 -1.24 15.57
C TRP A 99 -17.07 -0.18 16.27
N ASP A 100 -17.59 -0.45 17.46
CA ASP A 100 -18.35 0.50 18.27
C ASP A 100 -17.49 1.74 18.57
N LEU A 101 -16.25 1.55 19.03
CA LEU A 101 -15.35 2.67 19.32
C LEU A 101 -14.99 3.49 18.06
N VAL A 102 -14.85 2.86 16.89
CA VAL A 102 -14.66 3.60 15.62
C VAL A 102 -15.89 4.44 15.29
N GLN A 103 -17.09 3.88 15.43
CA GLN A 103 -18.35 4.57 15.15
C GLN A 103 -18.57 5.76 16.10
N GLU A 104 -18.23 5.62 17.38
CA GLU A 104 -18.27 6.73 18.35
C GLU A 104 -17.35 7.90 17.98
N CYS A 105 -16.31 7.65 17.17
CA CYS A 105 -15.33 8.66 16.77
C CYS A 105 -15.64 9.28 15.39
N VAL A 106 -16.80 9.01 14.81
CA VAL A 106 -17.23 9.61 13.54
C VAL A 106 -17.64 11.06 13.78
N HIS A 107 -16.76 11.98 13.41
CA HIS A 107 -16.91 13.42 13.61
C HIS A 107 -16.46 14.22 12.39
N ASP A 108 -16.74 15.52 12.39
CA ASP A 108 -16.14 16.51 11.48
C ASP A 108 -15.34 17.53 12.30
N PRO A 109 -14.02 17.70 12.09
CA PRO A 109 -13.18 17.01 11.09
C PRO A 109 -13.03 15.50 11.37
N ARG A 110 -12.93 14.72 10.30
CA ARG A 110 -12.82 13.24 10.33
C ARG A 110 -11.63 12.78 11.16
N ALA A 111 -11.87 11.88 12.11
CA ALA A 111 -10.83 11.26 12.92
C ALA A 111 -9.82 10.46 12.07
N VAL A 112 -8.61 10.29 12.58
CA VAL A 112 -7.53 9.55 11.90
C VAL A 112 -7.16 8.31 12.68
N LEU A 113 -7.10 7.19 12.00
CA LEU A 113 -6.71 5.89 12.53
C LEU A 113 -5.33 5.52 12.04
N PHE A 114 -4.39 5.39 12.98
CA PHE A 114 -3.07 4.82 12.73
C PHE A 114 -3.08 3.32 12.99
N VAL A 115 -2.79 2.53 11.97
CA VAL A 115 -2.72 1.08 12.05
C VAL A 115 -1.26 0.64 12.18
N ALA A 116 -0.98 -0.11 13.24
CA ALA A 116 0.30 -0.79 13.49
C ALA A 116 0.03 -2.31 13.47
N PRO A 117 0.05 -2.96 12.29
CA PRO A 117 -0.23 -4.38 12.19
C PRO A 117 0.93 -5.22 12.73
N SER A 118 0.68 -6.52 12.98
CA SER A 118 1.76 -7.50 13.11
C SER A 118 2.33 -7.87 11.73
N ALA A 119 3.45 -8.58 11.71
CA ALA A 119 4.15 -8.99 10.49
C ALA A 119 3.21 -9.69 9.48
N ARG A 120 2.32 -10.53 9.99
CA ARG A 120 1.38 -11.33 9.19
C ARG A 120 0.26 -10.49 8.59
N LEU A 121 -0.14 -9.42 9.28
CA LEU A 121 -1.25 -8.54 8.89
C LEU A 121 -0.79 -7.33 8.06
N GLY A 122 0.49 -7.26 7.68
CA GLY A 122 1.06 -6.16 6.90
C GLY A 122 0.46 -5.97 5.50
N ARG A 123 -0.36 -6.91 5.00
CA ARG A 123 -1.02 -6.82 3.68
C ARG A 123 -2.52 -6.53 3.74
N VAL A 124 -3.10 -6.42 4.94
CA VAL A 124 -4.52 -6.17 5.12
C VAL A 124 -4.87 -4.79 4.54
N PRO A 125 -5.83 -4.68 3.62
CA PRO A 125 -6.32 -3.38 3.15
C PRO A 125 -7.25 -2.78 4.20
N TRP A 126 -6.70 -2.27 5.30
CA TRP A 126 -7.47 -1.84 6.48
C TRP A 126 -8.65 -0.93 6.14
N GLY A 127 -8.45 0.02 5.22
CA GLY A 127 -9.52 0.90 4.75
C GLY A 127 -10.72 0.18 4.13
N LEU A 128 -10.51 -0.98 3.50
CA LEU A 128 -11.54 -1.79 2.86
C LEU A 128 -12.34 -2.68 3.82
N LEU A 129 -11.98 -2.83 5.09
CA LEU A 129 -12.76 -3.67 6.00
C LEU A 129 -14.18 -3.12 6.15
N ALA A 130 -15.19 -3.98 6.04
CA ALA A 130 -16.59 -3.58 6.15
C ALA A 130 -17.14 -3.86 7.55
N LEU A 131 -17.98 -2.95 8.05
CA LEU A 131 -18.71 -3.11 9.30
C LEU A 131 -19.73 -4.27 9.15
N PRO A 132 -19.62 -5.35 9.94
CA PRO A 132 -20.60 -6.42 9.91
C PRO A 132 -21.89 -6.02 10.62
N ALA A 133 -23.04 -6.27 9.98
CA ALA A 133 -24.36 -6.20 10.62
C ALA A 133 -24.74 -7.54 11.27
N VAL A 134 -24.33 -8.65 10.65
CA VAL A 134 -24.51 -10.01 11.16
C VAL A 134 -23.13 -10.64 11.36
N ARG A 135 -22.96 -11.43 12.43
CA ARG A 135 -21.74 -12.21 12.67
C ARG A 135 -22.06 -13.70 12.69
N PRO A 136 -21.09 -14.58 12.37
CA PRO A 136 -21.22 -16.01 12.63
C PRO A 136 -21.59 -16.29 14.10
N GLU A 137 -22.40 -17.32 14.31
CA GLU A 137 -22.79 -17.78 15.65
C GLU A 137 -21.56 -18.15 16.49
N VAL A 138 -21.52 -17.70 17.74
CA VAL A 138 -20.34 -17.85 18.62
C VAL A 138 -20.00 -19.32 18.85
N THR A 139 -21.01 -20.18 19.06
CA THR A 139 -20.81 -21.61 19.27
C THR A 139 -20.25 -22.30 18.03
N ALA A 140 -20.73 -21.91 16.84
CA ALA A 140 -20.23 -22.43 15.56
C ALA A 140 -18.78 -21.97 15.28
N MET A 141 -18.43 -20.73 15.66
CA MET A 141 -17.05 -20.24 15.61
C MET A 141 -16.11 -21.02 16.53
N LEU A 142 -16.54 -21.34 17.75
CA LEU A 142 -15.74 -22.15 18.66
C LEU A 142 -15.49 -23.55 18.09
N ALA A 143 -16.52 -24.18 17.50
CA ALA A 143 -16.37 -25.48 16.85
C ALA A 143 -15.39 -25.42 15.66
N ALA A 144 -15.57 -24.47 14.73
CA ALA A 144 -14.69 -24.29 13.58
C ALA A 144 -13.22 -24.05 13.97
N ARG A 145 -12.98 -23.29 15.05
CA ARG A 145 -11.65 -23.09 15.60
C ARG A 145 -11.02 -24.39 16.09
N GLN A 146 -11.78 -25.20 16.82
CA GLN A 146 -11.30 -26.45 17.41
C GLN A 146 -11.00 -27.50 16.33
N GLU A 147 -11.85 -27.61 15.31
CA GLU A 147 -11.67 -28.52 14.17
C GLU A 147 -10.42 -28.19 13.34
N ALA A 148 -10.02 -26.91 13.30
CA ALA A 148 -8.86 -26.45 12.56
C ALA A 148 -7.52 -26.64 13.30
N ILE A 149 -7.53 -27.16 14.53
CA ILE A 149 -6.32 -27.52 15.26
C ILE A 149 -6.03 -29.00 14.98
N THR A 150 -4.97 -29.27 14.20
CA THR A 150 -4.60 -30.63 13.80
C THR A 150 -3.29 -31.07 14.46
N PRO A 151 -2.95 -32.38 14.46
CA PRO A 151 -1.66 -32.87 14.93
C PRO A 151 -0.45 -32.24 14.21
N ASP A 152 -0.62 -31.84 12.94
CA ASP A 152 0.43 -31.21 12.12
C ASP A 152 0.51 -29.67 12.34
N GLY A 153 -0.35 -29.13 13.20
CA GLY A 153 -0.43 -27.72 13.53
C GLY A 153 -1.79 -27.08 13.21
N PRO A 154 -1.96 -25.79 13.54
CA PRO A 154 -3.17 -25.04 13.22
C PRO A 154 -3.29 -24.81 11.71
N MET A 155 -4.49 -25.00 11.19
CA MET A 155 -4.86 -24.72 9.79
C MET A 155 -5.84 -23.53 9.74
N PRO A 156 -6.05 -22.91 8.56
CA PRO A 156 -7.14 -21.95 8.38
C PRO A 156 -8.49 -22.56 8.79
N ALA A 157 -9.22 -21.89 9.67
CA ALA A 157 -10.54 -22.35 10.08
C ALA A 157 -11.57 -22.20 8.95
N THR A 158 -12.40 -23.21 8.75
CA THR A 158 -13.58 -23.11 7.88
C THR A 158 -14.68 -22.34 8.61
N ILE A 159 -14.83 -21.06 8.29
CA ILE A 159 -15.78 -20.17 8.97
C ILE A 159 -17.22 -20.49 8.53
N PRO A 160 -18.15 -20.89 9.43
CA PRO A 160 -19.58 -20.97 9.17
C PRO A 160 -20.19 -19.57 8.98
N TRP A 161 -19.98 -19.01 7.78
CA TRP A 161 -20.57 -17.74 7.40
C TRP A 161 -22.11 -17.81 7.47
N PRO A 162 -22.78 -16.79 8.01
CA PRO A 162 -24.24 -16.73 8.01
C PRO A 162 -24.80 -16.83 6.59
N ALA A 163 -25.93 -17.52 6.43
CA ALA A 163 -26.63 -17.58 5.16
C ALA A 163 -27.27 -16.22 4.84
N GLY A 164 -27.28 -15.83 3.57
CA GLY A 164 -27.92 -14.60 3.09
C GLY A 164 -27.13 -13.93 1.98
N GLU A 165 -27.78 -13.00 1.30
CA GLU A 165 -27.09 -12.09 0.39
C GLU A 165 -26.20 -11.13 1.17
N ILE A 166 -25.10 -10.70 0.56
CA ILE A 166 -24.09 -9.90 1.26
C ILE A 166 -24.64 -8.58 1.82
N GLY A 167 -25.62 -7.96 1.16
CA GLY A 167 -26.28 -6.73 1.64
C GLY A 167 -27.13 -6.90 2.89
N VAL A 168 -27.45 -8.14 3.29
CA VAL A 168 -28.09 -8.45 4.58
C VAL A 168 -27.04 -8.60 5.69
N LEU A 169 -25.84 -9.06 5.34
CA LEU A 169 -24.78 -9.34 6.32
C LEU A 169 -23.99 -8.07 6.71
N THR A 170 -24.04 -7.04 5.87
CA THR A 170 -23.41 -5.74 6.09
C THR A 170 -24.15 -4.64 5.34
N GLU A 171 -24.26 -3.47 5.95
CA GLU A 171 -24.75 -2.25 5.28
C GLU A 171 -23.73 -1.67 4.28
N GLY A 172 -22.53 -2.25 4.23
CA GLY A 172 -21.50 -1.91 3.27
C GLY A 172 -20.57 -0.79 3.70
N PHE A 173 -20.74 -0.14 4.86
CA PHE A 173 -19.79 0.88 5.32
C PHE A 173 -18.38 0.32 5.52
N ARG A 174 -17.39 0.97 4.91
CA ARG A 174 -15.97 0.62 4.99
C ARG A 174 -15.27 1.41 6.09
N LEU A 175 -14.17 0.89 6.64
CA LEU A 175 -13.38 1.58 7.66
C LEU A 175 -12.94 2.98 7.21
N LEU A 176 -12.53 3.12 5.95
CA LEU A 176 -12.15 4.41 5.33
C LEU A 176 -13.30 5.42 5.20
N GLU A 177 -14.55 5.01 5.42
CA GLU A 177 -15.74 5.87 5.45
C GLU A 177 -16.07 6.36 6.86
N PHE A 178 -15.44 5.81 7.91
CA PHE A 178 -15.53 6.29 9.28
C PHE A 178 -14.34 7.18 9.66
N VAL A 179 -13.14 6.83 9.20
CA VAL A 179 -11.87 7.50 9.56
C VAL A 179 -10.95 7.65 8.35
N ASP A 180 -9.99 8.57 8.40
CA ASP A 180 -8.83 8.50 7.51
C ASP A 180 -7.88 7.42 8.04
N VAL A 181 -7.50 6.45 7.20
CA VAL A 181 -6.68 5.30 7.61
C VAL A 181 -5.25 5.52 7.14
N LEU A 182 -4.32 5.50 8.10
CA LEU A 182 -2.88 5.62 7.90
C LEU A 182 -2.17 4.43 8.54
N MET A 183 -0.98 4.11 8.05
CA MET A 183 -0.09 3.16 8.71
C MET A 183 0.82 3.91 9.68
N ALA A 184 0.98 3.39 10.88
CA ALA A 184 2.00 3.89 11.78
C ALA A 184 3.39 3.56 11.22
N VAL A 185 4.38 4.41 11.47
CA VAL A 185 5.79 4.00 11.33
C VAL A 185 6.23 3.33 12.63
N PRO A 186 7.01 2.22 12.60
CA PRO A 186 7.56 1.63 13.81
C PRO A 186 8.26 2.67 14.69
N ALA A 187 7.98 2.66 15.99
CA ALA A 187 8.40 3.75 16.89
C ALA A 187 9.92 3.95 16.91
N ASN A 188 10.71 2.87 16.88
CA ASN A 188 12.17 2.93 16.79
C ASN A 188 12.65 3.67 15.53
N ILE A 189 11.99 3.46 14.39
CA ILE A 189 12.29 4.15 13.13
C ILE A 189 11.86 5.62 13.22
N ALA A 190 10.64 5.88 13.66
CA ALA A 190 10.11 7.23 13.83
C ALA A 190 10.99 8.10 14.75
N HIS A 191 11.51 7.53 15.84
CA HIS A 191 12.37 8.24 16.79
C HIS A 191 13.82 8.41 16.33
N SER A 192 14.29 7.61 15.37
CA SER A 192 15.67 7.65 14.86
C SER A 192 15.81 8.42 13.54
N ARG A 193 14.70 8.96 13.03
CA ARG A 193 14.68 9.64 11.74
C ARG A 193 15.51 10.91 11.71
N ARG A 194 16.03 11.25 10.54
CA ARG A 194 16.55 12.59 10.27
C ARG A 194 15.40 13.59 10.28
N VAL A 195 15.47 14.61 11.13
CA VAL A 195 14.51 15.72 11.06
C VAL A 195 14.75 16.50 9.77
N ASN A 196 13.71 16.59 8.94
CA ASN A 196 13.72 17.36 7.71
C ASN A 196 12.58 18.39 7.73
N THR A 197 12.69 19.43 6.90
CA THR A 197 11.68 20.49 6.80
C THR A 197 11.01 20.39 5.44
N ALA A 198 9.67 20.41 5.43
CA ALA A 198 8.89 20.38 4.21
C ALA A 198 9.24 21.56 3.30
N ARG A 199 9.29 21.30 1.99
CA ARG A 199 9.59 22.30 0.95
C ARG A 199 8.59 22.18 -0.20
N PRO A 200 7.29 22.44 0.04
CA PRO A 200 6.26 22.27 -0.99
C PRO A 200 6.54 23.08 -2.27
N GLU A 201 7.23 24.22 -2.14
CA GLU A 201 7.65 25.08 -3.24
C GLU A 201 8.87 24.57 -4.03
N ALA A 202 9.64 23.62 -3.51
CA ALA A 202 10.80 23.06 -4.22
C ALA A 202 10.36 22.01 -5.25
N ASP A 203 11.05 21.96 -6.39
CA ASP A 203 10.65 21.13 -7.54
C ASP A 203 10.53 19.64 -7.15
N PRO A 204 9.52 18.92 -7.66
CA PRO A 204 9.37 17.51 -7.39
C PRO A 204 10.40 16.68 -8.17
N LEU A 205 10.93 15.66 -7.52
CA LEU A 205 11.75 14.62 -8.13
C LEU A 205 10.85 13.48 -8.63
N LEU A 206 10.90 13.22 -9.93
CA LEU A 206 10.11 12.23 -10.63
C LEU A 206 11.04 11.15 -11.20
N ILE A 207 10.83 9.91 -10.79
CA ILE A 207 11.52 8.72 -11.30
C ILE A 207 10.44 7.78 -11.85
N LEU A 208 10.18 7.86 -13.15
CA LEU A 208 9.00 7.24 -13.77
C LEU A 208 9.41 6.11 -14.72
N ASP A 209 9.12 4.86 -14.33
CA ASP A 209 9.41 3.62 -15.07
C ASP A 209 10.84 3.60 -15.63
N PRO A 210 11.90 3.73 -14.78
CA PRO A 210 13.28 3.78 -15.26
C PRO A 210 13.65 2.50 -16.03
N ARG A 211 14.52 2.61 -17.04
CA ARG A 211 14.99 1.44 -17.79
C ARG A 211 15.99 0.64 -16.97
N VAL A 212 15.59 -0.55 -16.55
CA VAL A 212 16.47 -1.53 -15.93
C VAL A 212 17.47 -2.06 -16.96
N PRO A 213 18.80 -2.00 -16.72
CA PRO A 213 19.80 -2.48 -17.67
C PRO A 213 19.65 -3.97 -18.00
N GLY A 214 19.86 -4.33 -19.27
CA GLY A 214 19.72 -5.70 -19.75
C GLY A 214 18.28 -6.19 -19.94
N GLN A 215 17.28 -5.37 -19.61
CA GLN A 215 15.87 -5.77 -19.63
C GLN A 215 15.14 -5.24 -20.87
N ARG A 216 14.43 -6.14 -21.56
CA ARG A 216 13.57 -5.78 -22.69
C ARG A 216 12.26 -5.19 -22.18
N PRO A 217 11.54 -4.36 -22.96
CA PRO A 217 10.27 -3.78 -22.52
C PRO A 217 9.20 -4.80 -22.09
N ASP A 218 9.28 -6.04 -22.59
CA ASP A 218 8.36 -7.15 -22.33
C ASP A 218 8.92 -8.20 -21.34
N SER A 219 10.10 -7.98 -20.75
CA SER A 219 10.64 -8.88 -19.73
C SER A 219 10.03 -8.62 -18.35
N ALA A 220 10.36 -9.47 -17.37
CA ALA A 220 9.86 -9.36 -15.99
C ALA A 220 10.16 -8.00 -15.33
N LEU A 221 11.31 -7.40 -15.65
CA LEU A 221 11.71 -6.05 -15.24
C LEU A 221 11.62 -5.04 -16.41
N GLY A 222 10.68 -5.30 -17.33
CA GLY A 222 10.38 -4.47 -18.50
C GLY A 222 9.56 -3.23 -18.17
N SER A 223 8.73 -2.75 -19.10
CA SER A 223 7.91 -1.55 -18.84
C SER A 223 6.77 -1.84 -17.88
N VAL A 224 6.62 -1.00 -16.85
CA VAL A 224 5.42 -1.00 -16.01
C VAL A 224 4.27 -0.26 -16.68
N LEU A 225 4.57 0.88 -17.32
CA LEU A 225 3.57 1.82 -17.85
C LEU A 225 3.31 1.65 -19.36
N GLY A 226 4.06 0.78 -20.03
CA GLY A 226 4.01 0.61 -21.47
C GLY A 226 4.79 1.68 -22.23
N ARG A 227 4.51 1.83 -23.52
CA ARG A 227 5.23 2.78 -24.39
C ARG A 227 4.84 4.22 -24.04
N PRO A 228 5.80 5.10 -23.68
CA PRO A 228 5.51 6.51 -23.45
C PRO A 228 4.93 7.16 -24.72
N ALA A 229 3.82 7.88 -24.56
CA ALA A 229 3.20 8.68 -25.61
C ALA A 229 2.49 9.91 -25.00
N PRO A 230 2.40 11.04 -25.73
CA PRO A 230 1.86 12.31 -25.19
C PRO A 230 0.40 12.24 -24.74
N ASP A 231 -0.39 11.32 -25.30
CA ASP A 231 -1.82 11.14 -25.05
C ASP A 231 -2.14 10.24 -23.84
N THR A 232 -1.12 9.54 -23.31
CA THR A 232 -1.27 8.73 -22.08
C THR A 232 -1.73 9.60 -20.90
N VAL A 233 -2.46 9.00 -19.95
CA VAL A 233 -2.96 9.69 -18.75
C VAL A 233 -1.82 10.40 -18.01
N LEU A 234 -0.69 9.70 -17.84
CA LEU A 234 0.45 10.24 -17.11
C LEU A 234 1.23 11.30 -17.88
N ALA A 235 1.42 11.15 -19.20
CA ALA A 235 2.09 12.20 -19.97
C ALA A 235 1.31 13.52 -19.94
N ARG A 236 -0.03 13.46 -19.97
CA ARG A 236 -0.90 14.65 -19.80
C ARG A 236 -0.80 15.22 -18.38
N HIS A 237 -0.93 14.38 -17.35
CA HIS A 237 -0.81 14.80 -15.95
C HIS A 237 0.50 15.53 -15.66
N TYR A 238 1.63 14.98 -16.13
CA TYR A 238 2.93 15.62 -15.92
C TYR A 238 3.20 16.79 -16.87
N ALA A 239 2.59 16.85 -18.05
CA ALA A 239 2.61 18.05 -18.89
C ALA A 239 1.92 19.23 -18.18
N ASP A 240 0.75 19.00 -17.58
CA ASP A 240 0.03 20.00 -16.79
C ASP A 240 0.82 20.44 -15.55
N LEU A 241 1.54 19.51 -14.90
CA LEU A 241 2.47 19.84 -13.82
C LEU A 241 3.63 20.73 -14.32
N MET A 242 4.28 20.34 -15.41
CA MET A 242 5.42 21.05 -15.99
C MET A 242 5.05 22.45 -16.49
N HIS A 243 3.80 22.68 -16.89
CA HIS A 243 3.31 24.00 -17.26
C HIS A 243 3.23 24.96 -16.06
N ARG A 244 2.98 24.42 -14.85
CA ARG A 244 2.82 25.22 -13.62
C ARG A 244 4.12 25.43 -12.87
N ARG A 245 5.06 24.49 -12.96
CA ARG A 245 6.33 24.53 -12.25
C ARG A 245 7.38 23.65 -12.90
N LYS A 246 8.65 23.92 -12.60
CA LYS A 246 9.72 23.04 -13.02
C LYS A 246 9.68 21.71 -12.24
N VAL A 247 10.23 20.66 -12.84
CA VAL A 247 10.34 19.31 -12.23
C VAL A 247 11.78 18.81 -12.36
N LEU A 248 12.14 17.78 -11.60
CA LEU A 248 13.41 17.06 -11.70
C LEU A 248 13.13 15.63 -12.19
N PRO A 249 13.86 15.09 -13.17
CA PRO A 249 14.92 15.74 -13.96
C PRO A 249 14.41 16.88 -14.85
N ARG A 250 15.32 17.75 -15.31
CA ARG A 250 15.02 18.79 -16.29
C ARG A 250 14.86 18.16 -17.67
N VAL A 251 13.71 18.34 -18.30
CA VAL A 251 13.35 17.83 -19.63
C VAL A 251 12.46 18.82 -20.35
N ASP A 252 12.40 18.74 -21.68
CA ASP A 252 11.60 19.65 -22.49
C ASP A 252 10.16 19.17 -22.64
N THR A 253 9.95 17.85 -22.66
CA THR A 253 8.62 17.24 -22.81
C THR A 253 8.32 16.24 -21.69
N SER A 254 7.05 16.10 -21.31
CA SER A 254 6.66 15.14 -20.25
C SER A 254 6.96 13.68 -20.63
N THR A 255 6.99 13.35 -21.92
CA THR A 255 7.34 12.00 -22.41
C THR A 255 8.78 11.60 -22.10
N GLU A 256 9.70 12.56 -21.97
CA GLU A 256 11.12 12.31 -21.64
C GLU A 256 11.34 11.97 -20.16
N LEU A 257 10.34 12.14 -19.30
CA LEU A 257 10.39 11.72 -17.89
C LEU A 257 10.40 10.19 -17.75
N PHE A 258 9.87 9.47 -18.75
CA PHE A 258 9.66 8.03 -18.68
C PHE A 258 10.80 7.24 -19.31
N ARG A 259 11.04 6.02 -18.83
CA ARG A 259 11.97 5.06 -19.46
C ARG A 259 13.39 5.62 -19.64
N ARG A 260 13.83 6.49 -18.73
CA ARG A 260 15.19 7.05 -18.71
C ARG A 260 16.23 5.98 -18.39
N THR A 261 17.44 6.14 -18.92
CA THR A 261 18.57 5.20 -18.76
C THR A 261 19.67 5.73 -17.84
N ASP A 262 19.50 6.94 -17.32
CA ASP A 262 20.50 7.68 -16.54
C ASP A 262 20.07 7.89 -15.08
N THR A 263 18.91 7.37 -14.68
CA THR A 263 18.40 7.47 -13.32
C THR A 263 18.96 6.34 -12.45
N ASP A 264 20.27 6.33 -12.21
CA ASP A 264 20.95 5.38 -11.32
C ASP A 264 21.07 5.91 -9.88
N ARG A 265 21.72 5.14 -8.99
CA ARG A 265 21.88 5.53 -7.57
C ARG A 265 22.79 6.73 -7.34
N HIS A 266 23.76 6.99 -8.23
CA HIS A 266 24.63 8.16 -8.11
C HIS A 266 23.86 9.41 -8.53
N TRP A 267 23.16 9.34 -9.66
CA TRP A 267 22.25 10.40 -10.10
C TRP A 267 21.19 10.72 -9.03
N LEU A 268 20.61 9.68 -8.41
CA LEU A 268 19.65 9.87 -7.31
C LEU A 268 20.27 10.67 -6.15
N ALA A 269 21.50 10.34 -5.74
CA ALA A 269 22.19 11.04 -4.68
C ALA A 269 22.47 12.52 -5.04
N GLU A 270 22.89 12.79 -6.29
CA GLU A 270 23.11 14.15 -6.80
C GLU A 270 21.83 14.98 -6.79
N VAL A 271 20.72 14.44 -7.32
CA VAL A 271 19.47 15.19 -7.39
C VAL A 271 18.82 15.37 -6.01
N LEU A 272 18.96 14.40 -5.10
CA LEU A 272 18.52 14.57 -3.72
C LEU A 272 19.31 15.67 -2.99
N ALA A 273 20.58 15.89 -3.36
CA ALA A 273 21.38 17.00 -2.81
C ALA A 273 20.81 18.39 -3.21
N GLU A 274 20.03 18.48 -4.30
CA GLU A 274 19.26 19.68 -4.67
C GLU A 274 18.06 19.94 -3.74
N ARG A 275 17.73 18.99 -2.85
CA ARG A 275 16.63 19.04 -1.87
C ARG A 275 15.26 19.26 -2.53
N PRO A 276 14.79 18.29 -3.35
CA PRO A 276 13.48 18.35 -3.99
C PRO A 276 12.35 18.48 -2.96
N GLY A 277 11.20 18.99 -3.39
CA GLY A 277 10.05 19.17 -2.49
C GLY A 277 9.33 17.87 -2.14
N ARG A 278 9.32 16.92 -3.07
CA ARG A 278 8.78 15.56 -2.92
C ARG A 278 9.49 14.61 -3.88
N LEU A 279 9.42 13.30 -3.60
CA LEU A 279 9.91 12.24 -4.48
C LEU A 279 8.72 11.37 -4.92
N VAL A 280 8.59 11.14 -6.23
CA VAL A 280 7.68 10.15 -6.81
C VAL A 280 8.50 9.12 -7.56
N TYR A 281 8.44 7.88 -7.09
CA TYR A 281 9.01 6.72 -7.74
C TYR A 281 7.89 5.84 -8.29
N VAL A 282 7.95 5.51 -9.57
CA VAL A 282 7.10 4.52 -10.23
C VAL A 282 8.02 3.52 -10.92
N GLY A 283 7.86 2.24 -10.64
CA GLY A 283 8.70 1.22 -11.28
C GLY A 283 8.63 -0.12 -10.58
N HIS A 284 9.68 -0.92 -10.76
CA HIS A 284 9.77 -2.23 -10.13
C HIS A 284 10.30 -2.11 -8.71
N ALA A 285 9.81 -2.99 -7.85
CA ALA A 285 10.39 -3.28 -6.55
C ALA A 285 10.48 -4.79 -6.37
N SER A 286 11.47 -5.23 -5.61
CA SER A 286 11.64 -6.63 -5.23
C SER A 286 11.77 -6.74 -3.71
N THR A 287 11.33 -7.88 -3.18
CA THR A 287 11.52 -8.26 -1.79
C THR A 287 12.63 -9.31 -1.71
N GLY A 288 13.58 -9.16 -0.79
CA GLY A 288 14.58 -10.21 -0.50
C GLY A 288 14.21 -11.03 0.74
N ASP A 289 15.15 -11.88 1.19
CA ASP A 289 15.00 -12.74 2.39
C ASP A 289 14.88 -11.98 3.72
N GLY A 290 14.88 -10.64 3.67
CA GLY A 290 14.76 -9.72 4.81
C GLY A 290 14.27 -8.34 4.33
N ALA A 291 13.75 -7.54 5.25
CA ALA A 291 13.21 -6.22 4.93
C ALA A 291 14.28 -5.29 4.32
N GLU A 292 15.49 -5.34 4.85
CA GLU A 292 16.64 -4.54 4.42
C GLU A 292 17.09 -4.85 2.98
N ARG A 293 16.70 -6.02 2.46
CA ARG A 293 16.94 -6.43 1.07
C ARG A 293 15.82 -6.02 0.11
N ALA A 294 14.73 -5.44 0.60
CA ALA A 294 13.75 -4.82 -0.28
C ALA A 294 14.44 -3.76 -1.15
N ALA A 295 14.15 -3.75 -2.45
CA ALA A 295 14.93 -2.97 -3.40
C ALA A 295 14.07 -2.28 -4.46
N LEU A 296 14.53 -1.11 -4.89
CA LEU A 296 14.03 -0.39 -6.06
C LEU A 296 14.95 -0.69 -7.26
N HIS A 297 14.35 -0.82 -8.43
CA HIS A 297 15.07 -1.07 -9.66
C HIS A 297 15.26 0.22 -10.46
N LEU A 298 16.47 0.76 -10.36
CA LEU A 298 16.93 1.95 -11.08
C LEU A 298 17.74 1.58 -12.33
N ALA A 299 18.29 2.57 -13.03
CA ALA A 299 19.21 2.36 -14.15
C ALA A 299 20.62 1.88 -13.74
N CYS A 300 20.78 1.36 -12.51
CA CYS A 300 22.05 0.86 -11.96
C CYS A 300 22.57 -0.35 -12.74
N ARG A 301 23.83 -0.30 -13.17
CA ARG A 301 24.51 -1.44 -13.82
C ARG A 301 25.02 -2.45 -12.78
N ALA A 302 25.27 -3.68 -13.20
CA ALA A 302 25.85 -4.73 -12.36
C ALA A 302 27.21 -4.33 -11.73
N SER A 303 27.98 -3.49 -12.42
CA SER A 303 29.27 -2.96 -11.96
C SER A 303 29.14 -1.89 -10.87
N THR A 304 27.96 -1.29 -10.69
CA THR A 304 27.70 -0.33 -9.60
C THR A 304 27.83 -1.03 -8.26
N GLN A 305 28.48 -0.40 -7.27
CA GLN A 305 28.59 -0.95 -5.92
C GLN A 305 27.24 -0.90 -5.19
N GLY A 306 26.96 -1.93 -4.37
CA GLY A 306 25.77 -2.03 -3.54
C GLY A 306 25.67 -3.35 -2.80
N TYR A 307 24.73 -3.44 -1.86
CA TYR A 307 24.57 -4.62 -0.98
C TYR A 307 23.84 -5.81 -1.63
N SER A 308 23.09 -5.60 -2.72
CA SER A 308 22.42 -6.71 -3.44
C SER A 308 23.31 -7.31 -4.51
N ASP A 309 23.21 -8.61 -4.76
CA ASP A 309 23.84 -9.27 -5.90
C ASP A 309 23.29 -8.76 -7.25
N PRO A 310 24.09 -8.79 -8.33
CA PRO A 310 23.58 -8.44 -9.66
C PRO A 310 22.50 -9.41 -10.16
N VAL A 311 21.50 -8.85 -10.83
CA VAL A 311 20.51 -9.58 -11.62
C VAL A 311 20.80 -9.30 -13.10
N GLY A 312 21.59 -10.16 -13.73
CA GLY A 312 22.11 -9.92 -15.08
C GLY A 312 22.99 -8.67 -15.13
N ASP A 313 22.67 -7.71 -16.01
CA ASP A 313 23.41 -6.46 -16.21
C ASP A 313 23.03 -5.35 -15.21
N HIS A 314 22.16 -5.64 -14.23
CA HIS A 314 21.57 -4.68 -13.31
C HIS A 314 21.91 -5.01 -11.85
N ARG A 315 22.09 -3.99 -11.01
CA ARG A 315 22.15 -4.17 -9.54
C ARG A 315 21.03 -3.39 -8.84
N PRO A 316 20.10 -4.07 -8.13
CA PRO A 316 19.03 -3.41 -7.37
C PRO A 316 19.57 -2.44 -6.31
N LEU A 317 18.83 -1.35 -6.04
CA LEU A 317 19.12 -0.42 -4.95
C LEU A 317 18.32 -0.84 -3.71
N THR A 318 18.97 -1.39 -2.69
CA THR A 318 18.28 -1.92 -1.50
C THR A 318 17.94 -0.84 -0.47
N ALA A 319 17.04 -1.17 0.46
CA ALA A 319 16.83 -0.39 1.67
C ALA A 319 18.13 -0.21 2.46
N ALA A 320 18.96 -1.25 2.57
CA ALA A 320 20.29 -1.16 3.18
C ALA A 320 21.23 -0.17 2.46
N ASP A 321 21.24 -0.14 1.12
CA ASP A 321 22.01 0.84 0.34
C ASP A 321 21.60 2.27 0.71
N LEU A 322 20.29 2.52 0.79
CA LEU A 322 19.73 3.84 1.12
C LEU A 322 20.05 4.27 2.56
N MET A 323 19.90 3.36 3.52
CA MET A 323 20.22 3.61 4.94
C MET A 323 21.70 3.92 5.12
N SER A 324 22.58 3.16 4.47
CA SER A 324 24.03 3.41 4.52
C SER A 324 24.43 4.71 3.83
N ALA A 325 23.77 5.08 2.73
CA ALA A 325 24.07 6.30 1.99
C ALA A 325 23.62 7.58 2.71
N GLN A 326 22.69 7.50 3.68
CA GLN A 326 22.17 8.63 4.46
C GLN A 326 21.68 9.80 3.59
N LEU A 327 21.03 9.49 2.47
CA LEU A 327 20.56 10.49 1.50
C LEU A 327 19.52 11.43 2.14
N PRO A 328 19.49 12.73 1.77
CA PRO A 328 18.51 13.69 2.28
C PRO A 328 17.14 13.50 1.60
N ILE A 329 16.36 12.52 2.07
CA ILE A 329 15.05 12.20 1.51
C ILE A 329 14.05 13.32 1.82
N PRO A 330 13.26 13.80 0.84
CA PRO A 330 12.23 14.84 1.07
C PRO A 330 11.15 14.35 2.04
N THR A 331 10.42 15.28 2.68
CA THR A 331 9.40 14.91 3.68
C THR A 331 8.25 14.10 3.09
N ARG A 332 8.00 14.19 1.78
CA ARG A 332 7.00 13.41 1.05
C ARG A 332 7.63 12.49 0.02
N VAL A 333 7.28 11.21 0.11
CA VAL A 333 7.70 10.18 -0.84
C VAL A 333 6.50 9.35 -1.28
N ALA A 334 6.34 9.17 -2.60
CA ALA A 334 5.44 8.17 -3.17
C ALA A 334 6.30 7.04 -3.78
N LEU A 335 6.15 5.82 -3.27
CA LEU A 335 6.75 4.60 -3.79
C LEU A 335 5.66 3.76 -4.47
N LEU A 336 5.44 3.97 -5.75
CA LEU A 336 4.42 3.28 -6.54
C LEU A 336 5.06 2.11 -7.29
N ALA A 337 5.36 1.06 -6.52
CA ALA A 337 5.99 -0.17 -6.98
C ALA A 337 5.46 -1.36 -6.18
N CYS A 338 5.56 -2.57 -6.74
CA CYS A 338 4.98 -3.80 -6.16
C CYS A 338 5.41 -4.03 -4.70
N ALA A 339 4.43 -4.13 -3.79
CA ALA A 339 4.63 -4.40 -2.37
C ALA A 339 5.68 -3.50 -1.69
N SER A 340 5.84 -2.26 -2.15
CA SER A 340 6.81 -1.27 -1.66
C SER A 340 6.56 -0.82 -0.23
N GLY A 341 5.35 -1.00 0.29
CA GLY A 341 4.96 -0.75 1.69
C GLY A 341 5.06 -2.01 2.56
N GLY A 342 5.81 -3.01 2.13
CA GLY A 342 5.90 -4.32 2.76
C GLY A 342 6.74 -4.40 4.04
N ASP A 343 7.16 -3.28 4.63
CA ASP A 343 8.01 -3.26 5.83
C ASP A 343 7.41 -4.10 6.99
N TYR A 344 6.10 -3.97 7.21
CA TYR A 344 5.37 -4.79 8.19
C TYR A 344 5.14 -6.24 7.74
N ARG A 345 5.88 -6.78 6.77
CA ARG A 345 5.86 -8.22 6.45
C ARG A 345 6.99 -8.99 7.15
N PHE A 346 7.86 -8.25 7.84
CA PHE A 346 9.03 -8.77 8.53
C PHE A 346 8.97 -8.34 9.99
N ASP A 347 9.56 -9.16 10.88
CA ASP A 347 9.64 -8.83 12.31
C ASP A 347 10.47 -7.57 12.54
N GLU A 348 11.54 -7.40 11.77
CA GLU A 348 12.30 -6.16 11.66
C GLU A 348 11.78 -5.34 10.47
N ALA A 349 10.97 -4.32 10.76
CA ALA A 349 10.39 -3.42 9.76
C ALA A 349 11.41 -2.38 9.26
N THR A 350 12.53 -2.84 8.71
CA THR A 350 13.65 -2.04 8.16
C THR A 350 13.66 -2.04 6.62
N GLY A 351 12.46 -1.95 6.03
CA GLY A 351 12.29 -2.00 4.59
C GLY A 351 12.43 -0.65 3.90
N MET A 352 11.79 -0.53 2.74
CA MET A 352 11.87 0.67 1.90
C MET A 352 11.22 1.88 2.58
N VAL A 353 10.10 1.69 3.28
CA VAL A 353 9.44 2.79 4.00
C VAL A 353 10.33 3.28 5.12
N ALA A 354 10.92 2.38 5.90
CA ALA A 354 11.84 2.72 6.97
C ALA A 354 13.09 3.44 6.43
N ALA A 355 13.66 3.01 5.30
CA ALA A 355 14.78 3.70 4.67
C ALA A 355 14.43 5.15 4.29
N MET A 356 13.23 5.39 3.73
CA MET A 356 12.78 6.74 3.40
C MET A 356 12.59 7.60 4.66
N VAL A 357 11.96 7.05 5.70
CA VAL A 357 11.74 7.76 6.97
C VAL A 357 13.06 8.10 7.64
N LEU A 358 13.99 7.15 7.74
CA LEU A 358 15.32 7.39 8.31
C LEU A 358 16.07 8.50 7.56
N GLY A 359 15.91 8.57 6.23
CA GLY A 359 16.45 9.65 5.39
C GLY A 359 15.76 11.02 5.53
N GLY A 360 14.58 11.07 6.16
CA GLY A 360 13.87 12.30 6.50
C GLY A 360 12.44 12.43 5.97
N ALA A 361 11.87 11.36 5.40
CA ALA A 361 10.44 11.35 5.05
C ALA A 361 9.56 11.39 6.31
N GLU A 362 8.53 12.23 6.30
CA GLU A 362 7.46 12.27 7.31
C GLU A 362 6.20 11.55 6.80
N LEU A 363 6.04 11.50 5.47
CA LEU A 363 4.98 10.77 4.75
C LEU A 363 5.57 9.89 3.64
N VAL A 364 5.22 8.61 3.67
CA VAL A 364 5.50 7.67 2.58
C VAL A 364 4.20 7.02 2.11
N THR A 365 3.76 7.28 0.88
CA THR A 365 2.65 6.54 0.25
C THR A 365 3.23 5.38 -0.56
N ALA A 366 2.78 4.16 -0.29
CA ALA A 366 3.31 2.94 -0.88
C ALA A 366 2.20 1.93 -1.18
N THR A 367 2.55 0.75 -1.70
CA THR A 367 1.57 -0.32 -2.02
C THR A 367 1.74 -1.55 -1.13
N LEU A 368 0.64 -2.18 -0.74
CA LEU A 368 0.60 -3.38 0.10
C LEU A 368 0.89 -4.69 -0.66
N TRP A 369 0.69 -4.71 -1.97
CA TRP A 369 0.85 -5.89 -2.82
C TRP A 369 1.34 -5.55 -4.23
N SER A 370 1.59 -6.58 -5.04
CA SER A 370 2.00 -6.42 -6.43
C SER A 370 0.87 -5.85 -7.27
N LEU A 371 1.10 -4.76 -7.99
CA LEU A 371 0.09 -4.17 -8.85
C LEU A 371 0.22 -4.72 -10.28
N PRO A 372 -0.89 -5.06 -10.97
CA PRO A 372 -0.83 -5.39 -12.38
C PRO A 372 -0.22 -4.23 -13.20
N THR A 373 0.69 -4.54 -14.13
CA THR A 373 1.17 -3.53 -15.07
C THR A 373 0.05 -3.11 -16.03
N SER A 374 0.17 -1.94 -16.66
CA SER A 374 -0.84 -1.50 -17.65
C SER A 374 -0.97 -2.51 -18.80
N ALA A 375 0.11 -3.19 -19.17
CA ALA A 375 0.08 -4.28 -20.15
C ALA A 375 -0.60 -5.55 -19.61
N GLY A 376 -0.30 -5.94 -18.36
CA GLY A 376 -0.91 -7.10 -17.70
C GLY A 376 -2.43 -6.95 -17.56
N TYR A 377 -2.90 -5.77 -17.19
CA TYR A 377 -4.34 -5.48 -17.07
C TYR A 377 -5.09 -5.62 -18.40
N ARG A 378 -4.55 -5.02 -19.47
CA ARG A 378 -5.15 -5.09 -20.82
C ARG A 378 -5.25 -6.49 -21.39
N ARG A 379 -4.49 -7.46 -20.88
CA ARG A 379 -4.57 -8.86 -21.30
C ARG A 379 -5.87 -9.53 -20.86
N PHE A 380 -6.45 -9.11 -19.73
CA PHE A 380 -7.57 -9.79 -19.09
C PHE A 380 -8.86 -8.96 -19.04
N VAL A 381 -8.78 -7.65 -19.22
CA VAL A 381 -9.95 -6.76 -19.25
C VAL A 381 -10.18 -6.23 -20.67
N SER A 382 -11.39 -6.44 -21.19
CA SER A 382 -11.80 -6.02 -22.54
C SER A 382 -12.56 -4.69 -22.49
N GLY A 383 -12.25 -3.72 -23.36
CA GLY A 383 -12.94 -2.43 -23.41
C GLY A 383 -12.03 -1.25 -23.77
N ALA A 384 -12.56 -0.02 -23.74
CA ALA A 384 -11.81 1.22 -23.91
C ALA A 384 -10.62 1.30 -22.94
N PRO A 385 -9.54 2.07 -23.23
CA PRO A 385 -8.27 1.92 -22.53
C PRO A 385 -8.32 2.56 -21.13
N ALA A 386 -8.95 1.88 -20.19
CA ALA A 386 -8.73 2.14 -18.78
C ALA A 386 -7.25 1.89 -18.50
N ASP A 387 -6.60 2.89 -17.88
CA ASP A 387 -5.25 2.76 -17.33
C ASP A 387 -5.31 2.99 -15.81
N PRO A 388 -5.84 2.02 -15.03
CA PRO A 388 -6.00 2.20 -13.59
C PRO A 388 -4.68 2.50 -12.89
N MET A 389 -3.58 1.92 -13.38
CA MET A 389 -2.23 2.22 -12.92
C MET A 389 -1.89 3.71 -13.12
N GLY A 390 -2.09 4.24 -14.32
CA GLY A 390 -1.91 5.66 -14.61
C GLY A 390 -2.78 6.57 -13.75
N THR A 391 -4.06 6.21 -13.55
CA THR A 391 -5.00 6.96 -12.69
C THR A 391 -4.53 7.00 -11.24
N VAL A 392 -4.08 5.87 -10.70
CA VAL A 392 -3.55 5.75 -9.33
C VAL A 392 -2.32 6.64 -9.14
N ILE A 393 -1.38 6.59 -10.09
CA ILE A 393 -0.14 7.39 -10.02
C ILE A 393 -0.46 8.88 -10.08
N ALA A 394 -1.33 9.31 -11.00
CA ALA A 394 -1.76 10.70 -11.10
C ALA A 394 -2.46 11.18 -9.82
N ALA A 395 -3.32 10.35 -9.24
CA ALA A 395 -4.03 10.67 -8.01
C ALA A 395 -3.12 10.82 -6.80
N VAL A 396 -2.12 9.94 -6.65
CA VAL A 396 -1.13 10.04 -5.56
C VAL A 396 -0.25 11.28 -5.74
N ASP A 397 0.25 11.55 -6.95
CA ASP A 397 1.04 12.76 -7.20
C ASP A 397 0.21 14.04 -6.96
N ALA A 398 -1.07 14.05 -7.34
CA ALA A 398 -1.98 15.16 -7.05
C ALA A 398 -2.20 15.34 -5.53
N ALA A 399 -2.41 14.24 -4.80
CA ALA A 399 -2.57 14.28 -3.34
C ALA A 399 -1.30 14.83 -2.66
N HIS A 400 -0.12 14.44 -3.13
CA HIS A 400 1.17 14.88 -2.59
C HIS A 400 1.49 16.36 -2.86
N GLN A 401 0.68 17.05 -3.66
CA GLN A 401 0.74 18.50 -3.88
C GLN A 401 -0.01 19.30 -2.81
N ALA A 402 -0.69 18.66 -1.85
CA ALA A 402 -1.37 19.35 -0.76
C ALA A 402 -0.42 20.23 0.07
N ASP A 403 -0.96 21.20 0.82
CA ASP A 403 -0.13 22.17 1.56
C ASP A 403 0.72 21.49 2.65
N THR A 404 0.16 20.50 3.34
CA THR A 404 0.82 19.79 4.45
C THR A 404 0.98 18.30 4.17
N ASP A 405 1.97 17.68 4.82
CA ASP A 405 2.26 16.24 4.68
C ASP A 405 1.07 15.40 5.18
N PHE A 406 0.41 15.85 6.24
CA PHE A 406 -0.79 15.22 6.75
C PHE A 406 -1.99 15.34 5.78
N GLU A 407 -2.21 16.53 5.20
CA GLU A 407 -3.30 16.73 4.23
C GLU A 407 -3.08 15.92 2.95
N ALA A 408 -1.82 15.70 2.54
CA ALA A 408 -1.51 14.80 1.43
C ALA A 408 -1.99 13.36 1.71
N ALA A 409 -1.82 12.87 2.94
CA ALA A 409 -2.30 11.55 3.35
C ALA A 409 -3.84 11.47 3.39
N CYS A 410 -4.50 12.52 3.89
CA CYS A 410 -5.96 12.65 3.86
C CYS A 410 -6.51 12.76 2.44
N ALA A 411 -5.79 13.42 1.52
CA ALA A 411 -6.17 13.54 0.13
C ALA A 411 -6.17 12.18 -0.60
N VAL A 412 -5.20 11.29 -0.31
CA VAL A 412 -5.21 9.90 -0.79
C VAL A 412 -6.46 9.17 -0.28
N ASN A 413 -6.78 9.28 1.01
CA ASN A 413 -7.98 8.67 1.60
C ASN A 413 -9.29 9.21 0.97
N ARG A 414 -9.38 10.52 0.71
CA ARG A 414 -10.53 11.11 -0.01
C ARG A 414 -10.68 10.55 -1.41
N TRP A 415 -9.57 10.36 -2.12
CA TRP A 415 -9.59 9.76 -3.45
C TRP A 415 -9.99 8.29 -3.39
N GLN A 416 -9.49 7.49 -2.44
CA GLN A 416 -9.92 6.09 -2.24
C GLN A 416 -11.42 6.00 -1.95
N ARG A 417 -11.97 6.89 -1.12
CA ARG A 417 -13.43 7.00 -0.92
C ARG A 417 -14.19 7.29 -2.21
N ALA A 418 -13.65 8.13 -3.09
CA ALA A 418 -14.26 8.41 -4.39
C ALA A 418 -14.22 7.20 -5.32
N GLN A 419 -13.11 6.45 -5.34
CA GLN A 419 -13.00 5.19 -6.08
C GLN A 419 -14.00 4.14 -5.57
N LEU A 420 -14.14 4.01 -4.25
CA LEU A 420 -15.15 3.13 -3.65
C LEU A 420 -16.58 3.48 -4.08
N ARG A 421 -16.93 4.77 -4.15
CA ARG A 421 -18.23 5.21 -4.67
C ARG A 421 -18.40 4.84 -6.14
N SER A 422 -17.42 5.16 -6.99
CA SER A 422 -17.44 4.80 -8.42
C SER A 422 -17.63 3.30 -8.63
N TRP A 423 -16.90 2.48 -7.87
CA TRP A 423 -17.01 1.03 -7.89
C TRP A 423 -18.39 0.51 -7.52
N ARG A 424 -19.02 1.09 -6.47
CA ARG A 424 -20.40 0.76 -6.08
C ARG A 424 -21.42 1.20 -7.13
N ASP A 425 -21.13 2.29 -7.84
CA ASP A 425 -21.97 2.82 -8.93
C ASP A 425 -21.79 2.04 -10.26
N GLY A 426 -20.92 1.02 -10.29
CA GLY A 426 -20.74 0.11 -11.43
C GLY A 426 -19.59 0.47 -12.37
N ASP A 427 -18.68 1.35 -11.97
CA ASP A 427 -17.47 1.65 -12.74
C ASP A 427 -16.38 0.59 -12.50
N ASP A 428 -16.28 -0.36 -13.43
CA ASP A 428 -15.28 -1.43 -13.37
C ASP A 428 -13.83 -0.93 -13.41
N SER A 429 -13.59 0.29 -13.92
CA SER A 429 -12.25 0.88 -13.93
C SER A 429 -11.78 1.29 -12.52
N ALA A 430 -12.73 1.45 -11.58
CA ALA A 430 -12.49 1.71 -10.17
C ALA A 430 -12.35 0.42 -9.34
N ALA A 431 -12.02 -0.73 -9.97
CA ALA A 431 -11.78 -1.98 -9.28
C ALA A 431 -10.73 -1.84 -8.15
N PRO A 432 -10.97 -2.37 -6.94
CA PRO A 432 -10.10 -2.11 -5.77
C PRO A 432 -8.70 -2.71 -5.83
N VAL A 433 -8.42 -3.60 -6.78
CA VAL A 433 -7.11 -4.24 -6.96
C VAL A 433 -5.93 -3.26 -7.03
N TYR A 434 -6.16 -2.02 -7.47
CA TYR A 434 -5.15 -0.96 -7.48
C TYR A 434 -5.26 -0.01 -6.29
N TRP A 435 -6.40 0.69 -6.17
CA TRP A 435 -6.50 1.81 -5.22
C TRP A 435 -6.50 1.35 -3.76
N ALA A 436 -6.99 0.13 -3.47
CA ALA A 436 -6.98 -0.40 -2.12
C ALA A 436 -5.59 -0.91 -1.70
N ALA A 437 -4.67 -1.08 -2.65
CA ALA A 437 -3.28 -1.39 -2.35
C ALA A 437 -2.57 -0.19 -1.72
N LEU A 438 -3.04 1.04 -1.97
CA LEU A 438 -2.39 2.25 -1.49
C LEU A 438 -2.56 2.41 0.02
N VAL A 439 -1.44 2.66 0.68
CA VAL A 439 -1.40 3.05 2.08
C VAL A 439 -0.42 4.20 2.26
N SER A 440 -0.69 5.06 3.24
CA SER A 440 0.22 6.14 3.62
C SER A 440 0.75 5.88 5.02
N PHE A 441 2.07 5.78 5.13
CA PHE A 441 2.81 5.71 6.38
C PHE A 441 3.12 7.14 6.81
N ALA A 442 2.76 7.49 8.04
CA ALA A 442 3.00 8.80 8.58
C ALA A 442 3.68 8.70 9.95
N VAL A 443 4.64 9.61 10.18
CA VAL A 443 5.32 9.72 11.46
C VAL A 443 4.46 10.53 12.44
N LEU A 444 4.24 9.97 13.64
CA LEU A 444 3.46 10.58 14.71
C LEU A 444 4.15 11.79 15.37
#